data_AF-A0A0M9AHK7-F1
#
_entry.id   AF-A0A0M9AHK7-F1
#
_cell.length_a   1.000
_cell.length_b   1.000
_cell.length_c   1.000
_cell.angle_alpha   90.00
_cell.angle_beta   90.00
_cell.angle_gamma   90.00
#
_symmetry.space_group_name_H-M   'P 1'
#
loop_
_entity.id
_entity.type
_entity.pdbx_description
1 polymer ?
#
loop_
_entity_poly.entity_id
_entity_poly.type
_entity_poly.pdbx_seq_one_letter_code
_entity_poly.pdbx_strand_id
1 'polypeptide(L)'
;MGGFGSGRDRYADTATVVESLSVDVADLKEYLEFGETTLTWRWGDADDPRARIKLATTGEAVVDDVDADESTAADRLQEHGAGAPARWVEFVYTATPAGATESVDVEDKVRVAYTAPPMGGLRPWFKCPGCGERREALHLPPWDDRPGESALRFRCRECHELGYETSRASGTKMKEAEVRYRRAFARADAEGRRPHPNQTPHTPERPSGRHESTHAELVEDVEQARAEWSASYHRGLARYSPGDEHEEFAEADAEQFLES
;
A
#
# COMPACT_ATOMS: atom_id res chain seq x y z
N MET A 1 29.94 18.73 -2.85
CA MET A 1 29.50 18.42 -1.47
C MET A 1 27.98 18.26 -1.48
N GLY A 2 27.48 17.12 -1.97
CA GLY A 2 26.04 16.81 -2.01
C GLY A 2 25.83 15.50 -1.24
N GLY A 3 25.07 15.57 -0.14
CA GLY A 3 24.99 14.54 0.88
C GLY A 3 24.36 13.24 0.39
N PHE A 4 25.05 12.14 0.69
CA PHE A 4 24.48 10.81 0.75
C PHE A 4 23.50 10.76 1.92
N GLY A 5 22.23 10.49 1.62
CA GLY A 5 21.18 10.40 2.63
C GLY A 5 19.77 10.53 2.06
N SER A 6 19.51 10.04 0.83
CA SER A 6 18.13 9.85 0.41
C SER A 6 17.60 8.64 1.18
N GLY A 7 16.72 8.87 2.16
CA GLY A 7 16.12 7.85 3.05
C GLY A 7 15.27 6.80 2.32
N ARG A 8 15.87 6.08 1.37
CA ARG A 8 15.24 5.01 0.58
C ARG A 8 15.29 3.66 1.30
N ASP A 9 16.19 3.48 2.27
CA ASP A 9 16.27 2.24 3.05
C ASP A 9 15.10 2.09 4.05
N ARG A 10 14.35 3.17 4.35
CA ARG A 10 13.22 3.10 5.30
C ARG A 10 11.98 2.39 4.74
N TYR A 11 11.85 2.24 3.42
CA TYR A 11 10.66 1.61 2.81
C TYR A 11 10.72 0.08 2.78
N ALA A 12 11.85 -0.53 3.14
CA ALA A 12 12.00 -1.98 3.20
C ALA A 12 11.33 -2.59 4.44
N ASP A 13 11.27 -1.84 5.55
CA ASP A 13 10.87 -2.37 6.87
C ASP A 13 9.55 -1.80 7.41
N THR A 14 8.95 -0.76 6.81
CA THR A 14 7.66 -0.21 7.28
C THR A 14 6.48 -1.14 6.96
N ALA A 15 5.42 -1.17 7.77
CA ALA A 15 4.26 -2.02 7.47
C ALA A 15 3.59 -1.64 6.12
N THR A 16 3.03 -2.61 5.40
CA THR A 16 2.20 -2.30 4.22
C THR A 16 0.75 -2.03 4.62
N VAL A 17 0.03 -1.35 3.73
CA VAL A 17 -1.43 -1.16 3.86
C VAL A 17 -2.16 -2.51 3.99
N VAL A 18 -1.75 -3.54 3.25
CA VAL A 18 -2.39 -4.88 3.23
C VAL A 18 -2.22 -5.62 4.55
N GLU A 19 -1.09 -5.42 5.23
CA GLU A 19 -0.79 -6.07 6.51
C GLU A 19 -1.50 -5.39 7.70
N SER A 20 -1.96 -4.15 7.52
CA SER A 20 -2.67 -3.38 8.56
C SER A 20 -4.12 -3.83 8.75
N LEU A 21 -4.65 -3.62 9.95
CA LEU A 21 -6.10 -3.59 10.17
C LEU A 21 -6.62 -2.26 9.65
N SER A 22 -7.52 -2.27 8.67
CA SER A 22 -8.09 -1.05 8.10
C SER A 22 -9.58 -0.95 8.33
N VAL A 23 -10.05 0.25 8.64
CA VAL A 23 -11.47 0.60 8.62
C VAL A 23 -11.67 1.61 7.50
N ASP A 24 -12.51 1.25 6.53
CA ASP A 24 -12.92 2.16 5.45
C ASP A 24 -14.22 2.87 5.83
N VAL A 25 -14.28 4.16 5.57
CA VAL A 25 -15.45 4.99 5.86
C VAL A 25 -16.64 4.63 4.97
N ALA A 26 -16.39 4.11 3.77
CA ALA A 26 -17.43 3.70 2.83
C ALA A 26 -18.24 2.53 3.39
N ASP A 27 -17.58 1.58 4.05
CA ASP A 27 -18.24 0.43 4.68
C ASP A 27 -19.04 0.83 5.93
N LEU A 28 -18.73 2.00 6.50
CA LEU A 28 -19.45 2.57 7.63
C LEU A 28 -20.52 3.57 7.22
N LYS A 29 -20.67 3.86 5.93
CA LYS A 29 -21.53 4.94 5.44
C LYS A 29 -22.94 4.85 5.99
N GLU A 30 -23.58 3.69 5.91
CA GLU A 30 -24.95 3.50 6.40
C GLU A 30 -25.04 3.82 7.90
N TYR A 31 -24.13 3.29 8.71
CA TYR A 31 -24.09 3.54 10.15
C TYR A 31 -23.85 5.01 10.50
N LEU A 32 -23.05 5.70 9.70
CA LEU A 32 -22.78 7.13 9.84
C LEU A 32 -23.97 8.00 9.45
N GLU A 33 -24.87 7.51 8.60
CA GLU A 33 -26.05 8.25 8.16
C GLU A 33 -27.26 8.07 9.08
N PHE A 34 -27.27 7.04 9.94
CA PHE A 34 -28.38 6.73 10.84
C PHE A 34 -28.21 7.27 12.28
N GLY A 35 -27.31 8.23 12.51
CA GLY A 35 -27.11 8.85 13.83
C GLY A 35 -26.33 7.97 14.81
N GLU A 36 -26.73 7.94 16.08
CA GLU A 36 -26.03 7.17 17.13
C GLU A 36 -26.31 5.67 17.02
N THR A 37 -25.27 4.89 16.74
CA THR A 37 -25.31 3.44 16.61
C THR A 37 -24.03 2.83 17.16
N THR A 38 -24.09 1.56 17.53
CA THR A 38 -22.92 0.79 17.97
C THR A 38 -22.84 -0.50 17.19
N LEU A 39 -21.65 -0.81 16.67
CA LEU A 39 -21.38 -2.03 15.93
C LEU A 39 -20.06 -2.66 16.35
N THR A 40 -19.92 -3.95 16.07
CA THR A 40 -18.65 -4.67 16.23
C THR A 40 -18.04 -4.89 14.86
N TRP A 41 -16.90 -4.26 14.63
CA TRP A 41 -16.12 -4.44 13.41
C TRP A 41 -15.15 -5.61 13.57
N ARG A 42 -14.97 -6.42 12.52
CA ARG A 42 -14.16 -7.63 12.57
C ARG A 42 -13.28 -7.76 11.32
N TRP A 43 -12.11 -8.37 11.49
CA TRP A 43 -11.25 -8.81 10.39
C TRP A 43 -10.97 -10.30 10.54
N GLY A 44 -10.88 -11.01 9.43
CA GLY A 44 -10.79 -12.47 9.40
C GLY A 44 -12.16 -13.13 9.22
N ASP A 45 -12.21 -14.44 9.40
CA ASP A 45 -13.44 -15.20 9.23
C ASP A 45 -14.48 -14.86 10.31
N ALA A 46 -15.76 -15.00 9.97
CA ALA A 46 -16.85 -14.67 10.90
C ALA A 46 -16.79 -15.50 12.19
N ASP A 47 -16.38 -16.76 12.07
CA ASP A 47 -16.27 -17.73 13.15
C ASP A 47 -14.90 -17.70 13.87
N ASP A 48 -13.86 -17.15 13.22
CA ASP A 48 -12.52 -16.99 13.78
C ASP A 48 -11.91 -15.63 13.39
N PRO A 49 -12.38 -14.53 13.99
CA PRO A 49 -11.91 -13.22 13.63
C PRO A 49 -10.50 -13.01 14.16
N ARG A 50 -9.56 -12.73 13.24
CA ARG A 50 -8.19 -12.28 13.54
C ARG A 50 -8.17 -11.09 14.50
N ALA A 51 -9.12 -10.17 14.37
CA ALA A 51 -9.27 -9.02 15.26
C ALA A 51 -10.71 -8.52 15.29
N ARG A 52 -11.07 -7.85 16.38
CA ARG A 52 -12.36 -7.16 16.52
C ARG A 52 -12.20 -5.85 17.29
N ILE A 53 -12.97 -4.85 16.91
CA ILE A 53 -13.11 -3.61 17.66
C ILE A 53 -14.59 -3.24 17.79
N LYS A 54 -14.93 -2.45 18.80
CA LYS A 54 -16.24 -1.80 18.89
C LYS A 54 -16.14 -0.42 18.27
N LEU A 55 -17.14 -0.08 17.47
CA LEU A 55 -17.31 1.25 16.89
C LEU A 55 -18.64 1.81 17.40
N ALA A 56 -18.62 3.06 17.88
CA ALA A 56 -19.82 3.80 18.25
C ALA A 56 -19.85 5.14 17.52
N THR A 57 -20.96 5.46 16.86
CA THR A 57 -21.17 6.77 16.25
C THR A 57 -21.82 7.69 17.26
N THR A 58 -21.34 8.94 17.38
CA THR A 58 -21.86 9.90 18.36
C THR A 58 -21.98 11.31 17.80
N GLY A 59 -22.98 12.04 18.31
CA GLY A 59 -23.24 13.43 17.96
C GLY A 59 -23.70 13.63 16.51
N GLU A 60 -24.15 14.85 16.22
CA GLU A 60 -24.76 15.22 14.94
C GLU A 60 -23.82 16.15 14.17
N ALA A 61 -23.63 15.88 12.87
CA ALA A 61 -22.83 16.70 11.99
C ALA A 61 -23.45 18.10 11.85
N VAL A 62 -22.61 19.11 11.82
CA VAL A 62 -23.01 20.51 11.59
C VAL A 62 -22.55 20.98 10.21
N VAL A 63 -23.02 22.15 9.79
CA VAL A 63 -22.63 22.79 8.50
C VAL A 63 -21.10 22.79 8.31
N ASP A 64 -20.34 23.13 9.35
CA ASP A 64 -18.87 23.16 9.32
C ASP A 64 -18.19 21.79 9.10
N ASP A 65 -18.93 20.69 9.28
CA ASP A 65 -18.44 19.34 9.00
C ASP A 65 -18.59 18.98 7.51
N VAL A 66 -19.33 19.76 6.72
CA VAL A 66 -19.59 19.54 5.29
C VAL A 66 -18.73 20.47 4.44
N ASP A 67 -17.93 19.90 3.55
CA ASP A 67 -17.14 20.62 2.55
C ASP A 67 -18.03 21.05 1.38
N ALA A 68 -18.82 22.09 1.60
CA ALA A 68 -19.69 22.78 0.66
C ALA A 68 -19.93 24.23 1.12
N ASP A 69 -20.59 25.05 0.31
CA ASP A 69 -21.10 26.33 0.80
C ASP A 69 -22.18 26.13 1.87
N GLU A 70 -22.37 27.14 2.73
CA GLU A 70 -23.27 27.06 3.90
C GLU A 70 -24.71 26.67 3.53
N SER A 71 -25.24 27.18 2.43
CA SER A 71 -26.59 26.86 1.97
C SER A 71 -26.67 25.39 1.56
N THR A 72 -25.75 24.94 0.70
CA THR A 72 -25.70 23.54 0.25
C THR A 72 -25.53 22.59 1.44
N ALA A 73 -24.61 22.91 2.36
CA ALA A 73 -24.37 22.09 3.55
C ALA A 73 -25.61 21.98 4.45
N ALA A 74 -26.29 23.10 4.72
CA ALA A 74 -27.52 23.12 5.50
C ALA A 74 -28.66 22.33 4.83
N ASP A 75 -28.82 22.47 3.51
CA ASP A 75 -29.82 21.75 2.74
C ASP A 75 -29.57 20.24 2.79
N ARG A 76 -28.31 19.80 2.58
CA ARG A 76 -27.95 18.37 2.66
C ARG A 76 -28.17 17.76 4.03
N LEU A 77 -27.83 18.47 5.10
CA LEU A 77 -28.04 17.97 6.45
C LEU A 77 -29.55 17.86 6.78
N GLN A 78 -30.38 18.78 6.27
CA GLN A 78 -31.84 18.72 6.44
C GLN A 78 -32.47 17.54 5.66
N GLU A 79 -31.93 17.16 4.50
CA GLU A 79 -32.39 16.00 3.72
C GLU A 79 -32.31 14.68 4.51
N HIS A 80 -31.41 14.57 5.50
CA HIS A 80 -31.24 13.37 6.33
C HIS A 80 -32.31 13.21 7.45
N GLY A 81 -33.19 14.18 7.65
CA GLY A 81 -34.34 14.05 8.57
C GLY A 81 -33.96 13.95 10.06
N ALA A 82 -34.66 13.11 10.81
CA ALA A 82 -34.57 13.03 12.28
C ALA A 82 -33.31 12.32 12.82
N GLY A 83 -32.45 11.80 11.93
CA GLY A 83 -31.13 11.27 12.28
C GLY A 83 -30.09 12.00 11.47
N ALA A 84 -29.60 13.14 11.97
CA ALA A 84 -28.48 13.81 11.34
C ALA A 84 -27.27 12.86 11.30
N PRO A 85 -26.45 12.93 10.24
CA PRO A 85 -25.32 12.05 10.10
C PRO A 85 -24.31 12.29 11.23
N ALA A 86 -23.62 11.23 11.64
CA ALA A 86 -22.83 11.21 12.86
C ALA A 86 -21.57 12.08 12.77
N ARG A 87 -21.33 12.92 13.77
CA ARG A 87 -20.14 13.78 13.79
C ARG A 87 -18.84 13.04 14.14
N TRP A 88 -18.97 11.97 14.91
CA TRP A 88 -17.83 11.23 15.46
C TRP A 88 -18.01 9.72 15.33
N VAL A 89 -16.89 9.03 15.22
CA VAL A 89 -16.79 7.58 15.44
C VAL A 89 -15.79 7.34 16.56
N GLU A 90 -16.21 6.60 17.56
CA GLU A 90 -15.39 6.15 18.67
C GLU A 90 -14.98 4.70 18.47
N PHE A 91 -13.66 4.47 18.51
CA PHE A 91 -13.02 3.18 18.37
C PHE A 91 -12.66 2.71 19.77
N VAL A 92 -13.19 1.56 20.18
CA VAL A 92 -12.93 0.96 21.50
C VAL A 92 -12.40 -0.45 21.34
N TYR A 93 -11.17 -0.69 21.79
CA TYR A 93 -10.49 -1.97 21.63
C TYR A 93 -9.34 -2.13 22.61
N THR A 94 -8.88 -3.37 22.77
CA THR A 94 -7.68 -3.68 23.54
C THR A 94 -6.57 -4.03 22.57
N ALA A 95 -5.38 -3.46 22.75
CA ALA A 95 -4.21 -3.75 21.94
C ALA A 95 -2.97 -3.99 22.82
N THR A 96 -2.11 -4.90 22.38
CA THR A 96 -0.83 -5.16 23.05
C THR A 96 0.29 -4.54 22.23
N PRO A 97 1.01 -3.53 22.77
CA PRO A 97 2.14 -2.95 22.06
C PRO A 97 3.24 -3.97 21.76
N ALA A 98 3.96 -3.75 20.65
CA ALA A 98 5.05 -4.62 20.25
C ALA A 98 6.10 -4.74 21.37
N GLY A 99 6.45 -5.97 21.74
CA GLY A 99 7.40 -6.26 22.81
C GLY A 99 6.85 -6.10 24.23
N ALA A 100 5.58 -5.71 24.40
CA ALA A 100 4.90 -5.69 25.70
C ALA A 100 4.21 -7.03 25.98
N THR A 101 4.12 -7.36 27.27
CA THR A 101 3.33 -8.52 27.75
C THR A 101 1.95 -8.09 28.25
N GLU A 102 1.78 -6.80 28.57
CA GLU A 102 0.53 -6.24 29.04
C GLU A 102 -0.23 -5.57 27.89
N SER A 103 -1.53 -5.82 27.86
CA SER A 103 -2.47 -5.21 26.92
C SER A 103 -3.00 -3.89 27.47
N VAL A 104 -3.29 -2.94 26.58
CA VAL A 104 -3.83 -1.62 26.91
C VAL A 104 -5.20 -1.45 26.28
N ASP A 105 -6.16 -0.96 27.05
CA ASP A 105 -7.46 -0.52 26.52
C ASP A 105 -7.32 0.85 25.85
N VAL A 106 -7.79 0.92 24.62
CA VAL A 106 -7.72 2.09 23.76
C VAL A 106 -9.13 2.56 23.43
N GLU A 107 -9.39 3.81 23.78
CA GLU A 107 -10.55 4.57 23.32
C GLU A 107 -10.03 5.72 22.44
N ASP A 108 -10.53 5.80 21.21
CA ASP A 108 -10.08 6.80 20.23
C ASP A 108 -11.27 7.41 19.49
N LYS A 109 -11.36 8.74 19.53
CA LYS A 109 -12.49 9.48 18.95
C LYS A 109 -12.05 10.17 17.67
N VAL A 110 -12.64 9.76 16.56
CA VAL A 110 -12.31 10.23 15.21
C VAL A 110 -13.44 11.11 14.68
N ARG A 111 -13.10 12.31 14.21
CA ARG A 111 -14.08 13.22 13.59
C ARG A 111 -14.45 12.72 12.19
N VAL A 112 -15.72 12.82 11.85
CA VAL A 112 -16.21 12.57 10.49
C VAL A 112 -16.44 13.91 9.81
N ALA A 113 -15.95 14.04 8.59
CA ALA A 113 -16.24 15.16 7.70
C ALA A 113 -17.00 14.65 6.49
N TYR A 114 -17.74 15.53 5.84
CA TYR A 114 -18.59 15.19 4.72
C TYR A 114 -18.24 16.03 3.50
N THR A 115 -18.54 15.52 2.33
CA THR A 115 -18.59 16.30 1.08
C THR A 115 -19.99 16.17 0.51
N ALA A 116 -20.52 17.23 -0.09
CA ALA A 116 -21.79 17.21 -0.82
C ALA A 116 -21.53 17.06 -2.32
N PRO A 117 -21.66 15.86 -2.92
CA PRO A 117 -21.47 15.71 -4.36
C PRO A 117 -22.59 16.42 -5.14
N PRO A 118 -22.35 16.84 -6.39
CA PRO A 118 -23.36 17.48 -7.22
C PRO A 118 -24.62 16.62 -7.45
N MET A 119 -24.46 15.29 -7.44
CA MET A 119 -25.55 14.34 -7.67
C MET A 119 -26.37 14.00 -6.42
N GLY A 120 -26.09 14.66 -5.28
CA GLY A 120 -26.85 14.49 -4.05
C GLY A 120 -26.17 13.65 -2.98
N GLY A 121 -26.77 13.70 -1.78
CA GLY A 121 -26.31 13.00 -0.59
C GLY A 121 -25.05 13.59 0.06
N LEU A 122 -24.54 12.86 1.05
CA LEU A 122 -23.30 13.17 1.75
C LEU A 122 -22.31 12.02 1.60
N ARG A 123 -21.05 12.36 1.32
CA ARG A 123 -19.95 11.39 1.30
C ARG A 123 -19.12 11.55 2.57
N PRO A 124 -19.10 10.57 3.48
CA PRO A 124 -18.32 10.66 4.71
C PRO A 124 -16.82 10.46 4.44
N TRP A 125 -16.02 11.04 5.33
CA TRP A 125 -14.55 10.97 5.38
C TRP A 125 -14.11 10.95 6.83
N PHE A 126 -13.10 10.13 7.16
CA PHE A 126 -12.42 10.29 8.44
C PHE A 126 -11.51 11.50 8.42
N LYS A 127 -11.52 12.29 9.48
CA LYS A 127 -10.44 13.24 9.79
C LYS A 127 -9.40 12.49 10.62
N CYS A 128 -8.25 12.19 10.03
CA CYS A 128 -7.17 11.49 10.71
C CYS A 128 -6.78 12.25 12.00
N PRO A 129 -6.81 11.63 13.19
CA PRO A 129 -6.46 12.34 14.42
C PRO A 129 -4.98 12.76 14.50
N GLY A 130 -4.11 12.14 13.68
CA GLY A 130 -2.68 12.48 13.63
C GLY A 130 -2.36 13.73 12.80
N CYS A 131 -2.92 13.84 11.58
CA CYS A 131 -2.62 14.95 10.66
C CYS A 131 -3.81 15.89 10.39
N GLY A 132 -5.02 15.57 10.85
CA GLY A 132 -6.23 16.35 10.61
C GLY A 132 -6.80 16.28 9.19
N GLU A 133 -6.12 15.59 8.26
CA GLU A 133 -6.56 15.47 6.88
C GLU A 133 -7.70 14.47 6.71
N ARG A 134 -8.51 14.66 5.66
CA ARG A 134 -9.56 13.73 5.27
C ARG A 134 -8.99 12.48 4.64
N ARG A 135 -9.50 11.30 5.01
CA ARG A 135 -9.07 10.00 4.51
C ARG A 135 -10.27 9.06 4.37
N GLU A 136 -10.19 8.17 3.38
CA GLU A 136 -11.19 7.13 3.17
C GLU A 136 -11.00 6.00 4.18
N ALA A 137 -9.76 5.67 4.53
CA ALA A 137 -9.45 4.63 5.49
C ALA A 137 -8.49 5.11 6.60
N LEU A 138 -8.67 4.51 7.77
CA LEU A 138 -7.69 4.53 8.85
C LEU A 138 -7.13 3.13 9.06
N HIS A 139 -5.88 3.08 9.48
CA HIS A 139 -5.08 1.85 9.58
C HIS A 139 -4.53 1.71 10.99
N LEU A 140 -4.42 0.47 11.45
CA LEU A 140 -3.71 0.06 12.65
C LEU A 140 -2.75 -1.08 12.27
N PRO A 141 -1.44 -0.80 12.18
CA PRO A 141 -0.47 -1.82 11.79
C PRO A 141 -0.20 -2.77 12.99
N PRO A 142 -0.19 -4.10 12.78
CA PRO A 142 -0.03 -5.08 13.88
C PRO A 142 1.34 -5.06 14.58
N TRP A 143 2.36 -4.48 13.94
CA TRP A 143 3.74 -4.40 14.44
C TRP A 143 4.33 -3.01 14.25
N ASP A 144 3.52 -1.95 14.39
CA ASP A 144 4.07 -0.60 14.51
C ASP A 144 4.90 -0.54 15.80
N ASP A 145 6.21 -0.72 15.67
CA ASP A 145 7.19 -0.71 16.76
C ASP A 145 7.75 0.70 17.02
N ARG A 146 7.27 1.69 16.27
CA ARG A 146 7.71 3.07 16.41
C ARG A 146 7.30 3.59 17.78
N PRO A 147 8.23 4.19 18.53
CA PRO A 147 7.94 4.67 19.87
C PRO A 147 6.94 5.84 19.82
N GLY A 148 5.79 5.70 20.48
CA GLY A 148 4.81 6.76 20.67
C GLY A 148 3.36 6.30 20.68
N GLU A 149 2.45 7.22 21.01
CA GLU A 149 1.01 6.93 21.15
C GLU A 149 0.33 6.50 19.84
N SER A 150 0.93 6.80 18.69
CA SER A 150 0.36 6.50 17.38
C SER A 150 0.38 5.00 17.03
N ALA A 151 1.32 4.22 17.58
CA ALA A 151 1.50 2.81 17.21
C ALA A 151 0.29 1.91 17.57
N LEU A 152 -0.48 2.31 18.57
CA LEU A 152 -1.66 1.58 19.04
C LEU A 152 -2.97 2.20 18.57
N ARG A 153 -2.93 3.25 17.75
CA ARG A 153 -4.11 4.05 17.39
C ARG A 153 -4.35 4.04 15.89
N PHE A 154 -5.62 4.06 15.47
CA PHE A 154 -5.97 4.13 14.06
C PHE A 154 -5.58 5.47 13.44
N ARG A 155 -4.65 5.50 12.49
CA ARG A 155 -4.23 6.73 11.78
C ARG A 155 -4.20 6.51 10.28
N CYS A 156 -4.00 7.59 9.52
CA CYS A 156 -3.87 7.48 8.08
C CYS A 156 -2.56 6.78 7.69
N ARG A 157 -2.52 6.28 6.45
CA ARG A 157 -1.32 5.63 5.90
C ARG A 157 -0.06 6.48 6.03
N GLU A 158 -0.17 7.81 5.90
CA GLU A 158 0.98 8.72 5.94
C GLU A 158 1.50 8.92 7.37
N CYS A 159 0.60 9.02 8.36
CA CYS A 159 0.98 9.02 9.78
C CYS A 159 1.62 7.69 10.20
N HIS A 160 1.21 6.58 9.58
CA HIS A 160 1.84 5.28 9.78
C HIS A 160 3.03 5.00 8.85
N GLU A 161 3.38 5.91 7.95
CA GLU A 161 4.40 5.71 6.92
C GLU A 161 4.21 4.39 6.12
N LEU A 162 2.96 3.98 5.93
CA LEU A 162 2.61 2.74 5.23
C LEU A 162 2.86 2.89 3.73
N GLY A 163 3.66 1.96 3.20
CA GLY A 163 3.85 1.80 1.77
C GLY A 163 2.72 0.97 1.14
N TYR A 164 2.44 1.22 -0.14
CA TYR A 164 1.71 0.24 -0.96
C TYR A 164 2.62 -0.91 -1.35
N GLU A 165 2.07 -2.12 -1.39
CA GLU A 165 2.82 -3.30 -1.83
C GLU A 165 3.34 -3.13 -3.28
N THR A 166 2.61 -2.42 -4.14
CA THR A 166 3.03 -2.08 -5.51
C THR A 166 4.16 -1.05 -5.57
N SER A 167 4.24 -0.14 -4.58
CA SER A 167 5.39 0.75 -4.41
C SER A 167 6.64 0.00 -3.93
N ARG A 168 6.47 -1.15 -3.27
CA ARG A 168 7.56 -2.11 -2.99
C ARG A 168 7.94 -2.92 -4.23
N ALA A 169 6.99 -3.42 -5.01
CA ALA A 169 7.29 -4.15 -6.25
C ALA A 169 8.14 -3.31 -7.24
N SER A 170 7.90 -1.99 -7.28
CA SER A 170 8.67 -1.03 -8.08
C SER A 170 9.88 -0.40 -7.34
N GLY A 171 10.22 -0.89 -6.15
CA GLY A 171 11.40 -0.53 -5.36
C GLY A 171 12.28 -1.71 -4.93
N THR A 172 11.87 -2.94 -5.22
CA THR A 172 12.52 -4.20 -4.78
C THR A 172 13.59 -4.68 -5.77
N LYS A 173 14.25 -5.80 -5.43
CA LYS A 173 15.20 -6.57 -6.25
C LYS A 173 14.86 -6.63 -7.75
N MET A 174 13.59 -6.58 -8.13
CA MET A 174 13.13 -6.49 -9.52
C MET A 174 13.63 -5.22 -10.24
N LYS A 175 13.55 -4.04 -9.61
CA LYS A 175 14.09 -2.78 -10.15
C LYS A 175 15.62 -2.74 -10.10
N GLU A 176 16.23 -3.34 -9.09
CA GLU A 176 17.70 -3.50 -9.06
C GLU A 176 18.18 -4.40 -10.19
N ALA A 177 17.50 -5.52 -10.42
CA ALA A 177 17.76 -6.43 -11.54
C ALA A 177 17.49 -5.75 -12.88
N GLU A 178 16.43 -4.94 -13.00
CA GLU A 178 16.15 -4.12 -14.18
C GLU A 178 17.27 -3.11 -14.46
N VAL A 179 17.77 -2.44 -13.42
CA VAL A 179 18.88 -1.48 -13.53
C VAL A 179 20.19 -2.20 -13.90
N ARG A 180 20.47 -3.38 -13.32
CA ARG A 180 21.63 -4.21 -13.69
C ARG A 180 21.55 -4.66 -15.14
N TYR A 181 20.40 -5.17 -15.57
CA TYR A 181 20.14 -5.58 -16.94
C TYR A 181 20.34 -4.41 -17.92
N ARG A 182 19.77 -3.23 -17.64
CA ARG A 182 19.98 -2.03 -18.47
C ARG A 182 21.44 -1.61 -18.56
N ARG A 183 22.19 -1.70 -17.46
CA ARG A 183 23.61 -1.36 -17.44
C ARG A 183 24.44 -2.36 -18.23
N ALA A 184 24.21 -3.66 -18.04
CA ALA A 184 24.87 -4.71 -18.82
C ALA A 184 24.62 -4.51 -20.32
N PHE A 185 23.36 -4.24 -20.69
CA PHE A 185 22.97 -4.02 -22.07
C PHE A 185 23.68 -2.82 -22.70
N ALA A 186 23.70 -1.69 -21.99
CA ALA A 186 24.37 -0.48 -22.45
C ALA A 186 25.90 -0.66 -22.58
N ARG A 187 26.52 -1.60 -21.86
CA ARG A 187 27.95 -1.93 -22.03
C ARG A 187 28.18 -2.77 -23.29
N ALA A 188 27.29 -3.73 -23.56
CA ALA A 188 27.40 -4.66 -24.67
C ALA A 188 27.06 -4.02 -26.01
N ASP A 189 26.01 -3.22 -26.08
CA ASP A 189 25.42 -2.69 -27.32
C ASP A 189 26.18 -1.49 -27.92
N ALA A 190 26.40 -1.51 -29.23
CA ALA A 190 27.09 -0.49 -30.02
C ALA A 190 26.41 0.88 -29.99
N GLU A 191 25.09 0.89 -29.95
CA GLU A 191 24.27 2.09 -30.08
C GLU A 191 23.71 2.56 -28.74
N GLY A 192 23.98 1.84 -27.65
CA GLY A 192 23.43 2.12 -26.33
C GLY A 192 21.91 2.04 -26.32
N ARG A 193 21.32 1.17 -27.14
CA ARG A 193 19.87 0.96 -27.21
C ARG A 193 19.35 0.53 -25.84
N ARG A 194 18.11 0.90 -25.56
CA ARG A 194 17.46 0.56 -24.28
C ARG A 194 16.65 -0.71 -24.45
N PRO A 195 16.94 -1.78 -23.68
CA PRO A 195 16.03 -2.91 -23.65
C PRO A 195 14.73 -2.48 -22.98
N HIS A 196 13.60 -2.60 -23.68
CA HIS A 196 12.28 -2.35 -23.11
C HIS A 196 11.69 -3.67 -22.60
N PRO A 197 11.22 -3.75 -21.35
CA PRO A 197 10.80 -5.02 -20.72
C PRO A 197 9.57 -5.68 -21.38
N ASN A 198 8.78 -4.92 -22.15
CA ASN A 198 7.63 -5.43 -22.92
C ASN A 198 7.85 -5.47 -24.44
N GLN A 199 9.06 -5.19 -24.95
CA GLN A 199 9.37 -5.35 -26.38
C GLN A 199 10.24 -6.58 -26.59
N THR A 200 10.25 -7.11 -27.82
CA THR A 200 11.11 -8.22 -28.22
C THR A 200 12.54 -7.92 -27.76
N PRO A 201 13.18 -8.82 -27.00
CA PRO A 201 14.53 -8.59 -26.48
C PRO A 201 15.47 -8.36 -27.67
N HIS A 202 16.04 -7.16 -27.74
CA HIS A 202 17.10 -6.89 -28.69
C HIS A 202 18.34 -7.66 -28.27
N THR A 203 19.01 -8.34 -29.19
CA THR A 203 20.36 -8.85 -28.92
C THR A 203 21.32 -7.67 -29.03
N PRO A 204 22.21 -7.43 -28.04
CA PRO A 204 23.17 -6.33 -28.12
C PRO A 204 24.09 -6.50 -29.33
N GLU A 205 24.28 -5.42 -30.09
CA GLU A 205 25.16 -5.41 -31.26
C GLU A 205 26.58 -5.00 -30.87
N ARG A 206 27.58 -5.63 -31.51
CA ARG A 206 28.99 -5.39 -31.17
C ARG A 206 29.47 -4.03 -31.69
N PRO A 207 30.06 -3.17 -30.83
CA PRO A 207 30.71 -1.95 -31.30
C PRO A 207 31.94 -2.25 -32.16
N SER A 208 32.19 -1.39 -33.15
CA SER A 208 33.37 -1.50 -34.01
C SER A 208 34.66 -1.38 -33.19
N GLY A 209 35.66 -2.22 -33.52
CA GLY A 209 36.95 -2.25 -32.82
C GLY A 209 36.98 -3.01 -31.49
N ARG A 210 35.86 -3.53 -30.99
CA ARG A 210 35.83 -4.42 -29.82
C ARG A 210 36.21 -5.85 -30.22
N HIS A 211 37.09 -6.49 -29.45
CA HIS A 211 37.47 -7.89 -29.66
C HIS A 211 36.25 -8.81 -29.52
N GLU A 212 36.17 -9.85 -30.35
CA GLU A 212 35.01 -10.76 -30.41
C GLU A 212 34.81 -11.49 -29.08
N SER A 213 35.89 -11.98 -28.46
CA SER A 213 35.80 -12.66 -27.16
C SER A 213 35.28 -11.73 -26.05
N THR A 214 35.77 -10.49 -25.98
CA THR A 214 35.31 -9.50 -24.99
C THR A 214 33.84 -9.10 -25.22
N HIS A 215 33.40 -9.12 -26.48
CA HIS A 215 31.98 -8.90 -26.76
C HIS A 215 31.13 -10.08 -26.29
N ALA A 216 31.56 -11.33 -26.55
CA ALA A 216 30.86 -12.53 -26.11
C ALA A 216 30.67 -12.55 -24.58
N GLU A 217 31.70 -12.23 -23.80
CA GLU A 217 31.61 -12.09 -22.33
C GLU A 217 30.57 -11.05 -21.90
N LEU A 218 30.49 -9.91 -22.60
CA LEU A 218 29.51 -8.87 -22.31
C LEU A 218 28.08 -9.27 -22.69
N VAL A 219 27.90 -10.15 -23.68
CA VAL A 219 26.58 -10.71 -24.02
C VAL A 219 26.14 -11.69 -22.94
N GLU A 220 27.04 -12.52 -22.43
CA GLU A 220 26.77 -13.45 -21.32
C GLU A 220 26.33 -12.69 -20.04
N ASP A 221 27.03 -11.60 -19.71
CA ASP A 221 26.65 -10.64 -18.66
C ASP A 221 25.20 -10.12 -18.82
N VAL A 222 24.80 -9.84 -20.07
CA VAL A 222 23.46 -9.34 -20.41
C VAL A 222 22.41 -10.44 -20.23
N GLU A 223 22.72 -11.65 -20.67
CA GLU A 223 21.84 -12.82 -20.54
C GLU A 223 21.63 -13.19 -19.07
N GLN A 224 22.68 -13.20 -18.27
CA GLN A 224 22.60 -13.44 -16.83
C GLN A 224 21.74 -12.38 -16.14
N ALA A 225 22.01 -11.10 -16.38
CA ALA A 225 21.23 -10.01 -15.78
C ALA A 225 19.76 -10.03 -16.23
N ARG A 226 19.50 -10.47 -17.47
CA ARG A 226 18.13 -10.67 -17.99
C ARG A 226 17.43 -11.83 -17.28
N ALA A 227 18.11 -12.96 -17.08
CA ALA A 227 17.56 -14.12 -16.37
C ALA A 227 17.21 -13.75 -14.92
N GLU A 228 18.08 -13.01 -14.23
CA GLU A 228 17.80 -12.48 -12.88
C GLU A 228 16.57 -11.58 -12.84
N TRP A 229 16.45 -10.67 -13.82
CA TRP A 229 15.30 -9.78 -13.94
C TRP A 229 14.02 -10.57 -14.23
N SER A 230 14.04 -11.51 -15.17
CA SER A 230 12.91 -12.36 -15.53
C SER A 230 12.45 -13.22 -14.34
N ALA A 231 13.38 -13.86 -13.63
CA ALA A 231 13.06 -14.61 -12.41
C ALA A 231 12.47 -13.71 -11.30
N SER A 232 12.95 -12.47 -11.19
CA SER A 232 12.40 -11.50 -10.24
C SER A 232 10.99 -11.02 -10.66
N TYR A 233 10.76 -10.85 -11.96
CA TYR A 233 9.48 -10.48 -12.54
C TYR A 233 8.43 -11.58 -12.36
N HIS A 234 8.76 -12.84 -12.69
CA HIS A 234 7.86 -13.98 -12.54
C HIS A 234 7.55 -14.30 -11.08
N ARG A 235 8.53 -14.21 -10.17
CA ARG A 235 8.26 -14.31 -8.72
C ARG A 235 7.34 -13.21 -8.21
N GLY A 236 7.45 -12.00 -8.76
CA GLY A 236 6.55 -10.90 -8.46
C GLY A 236 5.12 -11.16 -8.94
N LEU A 237 4.96 -11.68 -10.16
CA LEU A 237 3.66 -11.98 -10.77
C LEU A 237 2.93 -13.18 -10.13
N ALA A 238 3.66 -14.22 -9.72
CA ALA A 238 3.09 -15.40 -9.05
C ALA A 238 2.34 -15.03 -7.75
N ARG A 239 2.66 -13.88 -7.14
CA ARG A 239 1.97 -13.35 -5.96
C ARG A 239 0.58 -12.77 -6.28
N TYR A 240 0.34 -12.38 -7.54
CA TYR A 240 -0.88 -11.68 -7.99
C TYR A 240 -1.81 -12.53 -8.86
N SER A 241 -1.43 -13.78 -9.20
CA SER A 241 -2.32 -14.74 -9.86
C SER A 241 -2.33 -16.05 -9.08
N PRO A 242 -3.16 -16.20 -8.02
CA PRO A 242 -3.20 -17.42 -7.23
C PRO A 242 -3.96 -18.58 -7.91
N GLY A 243 -4.29 -18.49 -9.20
CA GLY A 243 -5.32 -19.35 -9.79
C GLY A 243 -5.24 -19.67 -11.28
N ASP A 244 -4.10 -19.48 -11.94
CA ASP A 244 -3.90 -20.05 -13.28
C ASP A 244 -2.75 -21.05 -13.24
N GLU A 245 -3.10 -22.29 -13.57
CA GLU A 245 -2.25 -23.46 -13.75
C GLU A 245 -1.11 -23.14 -14.72
N HIS A 246 0.08 -22.85 -14.20
CA HIS A 246 1.33 -22.87 -14.94
C HIS A 246 2.21 -24.01 -14.42
N GLU A 247 1.68 -25.23 -14.45
CA GLU A 247 2.47 -26.45 -14.52
C GLU A 247 3.12 -26.56 -15.91
N GLU A 248 4.09 -25.71 -16.27
CA GLU A 248 5.01 -26.06 -17.38
C GLU A 248 6.28 -25.20 -17.50
N PHE A 249 6.86 -24.64 -16.44
CA PHE A 249 8.19 -24.00 -16.56
C PHE A 249 9.11 -24.20 -15.35
N ALA A 250 8.78 -25.14 -14.45
CA ALA A 250 9.59 -25.43 -13.25
C ALA A 250 10.84 -26.31 -13.50
N GLU A 251 11.11 -26.70 -14.75
CA GLU A 251 12.33 -27.45 -15.11
C GLU A 251 13.19 -26.64 -16.10
N ALA A 252 13.61 -25.45 -15.69
CA ALA A 252 14.86 -24.89 -16.18
C ALA A 252 15.92 -25.16 -15.11
N ASP A 253 16.50 -26.35 -15.21
CA ASP A 253 17.55 -26.89 -14.36
C ASP A 253 18.76 -25.93 -14.36
N ALA A 254 18.99 -25.26 -13.23
CA ALA A 254 20.09 -24.31 -13.08
C ALA A 254 21.47 -25.00 -12.96
N GLU A 255 21.53 -26.34 -13.02
CA GLU A 255 22.77 -27.11 -12.86
C GLU A 255 23.36 -27.67 -14.17
N GLN A 256 22.75 -27.47 -15.34
CA GLN A 256 23.28 -28.05 -16.60
C GLN A 256 24.39 -27.24 -17.31
N PHE A 257 24.89 -26.13 -16.75
CA PHE A 257 25.91 -25.29 -17.42
C PHE A 257 27.28 -25.23 -16.71
N LEU A 258 27.60 -26.16 -15.81
CA LEU A 258 28.90 -26.13 -15.09
C LEU A 258 29.81 -27.36 -15.22
N GLU A 259 29.55 -28.33 -16.11
CA GLU A 259 30.55 -29.37 -16.41
C GLU A 259 30.59 -29.76 -17.90
N SER A 260 31.60 -29.22 -18.62
CA SER A 260 32.38 -29.78 -19.75
C SER A 260 32.67 -28.74 -20.85
#